data_AF-A0A7Y0G0K7-F1
#
_entry.id   AF-A0A7Y0G0K7-F1
#
_cell.length_a   1.000
_cell.length_b   1.000
_cell.length_c   1.000
_cell.angle_alpha   90.00
_cell.angle_beta   90.00
_cell.angle_gamma   90.00
#
_symmetry.space_group_name_H-M   'P 1'
#
loop_
_entity.id
_entity.type
_entity.pdbx_description
1 polymer ?
#
loop_
_entity_poly.entity_id
_entity_poly.type
_entity_poly.pdbx_seq_one_letter_code
_entity_poly.pdbx_strand_id
1 'polypeptide(L)'
;MGAEVLEPAQAAADDIVLSWEGEDVLAVRLPQLSDSLDRILAAMERRHGMPLAELDRKTKQEVVRLLEARGAFSVRHGVETVAGALGVSRFTVYNYLNRENASKNA
;
A
#
# COMPACT_ATOMS: atom_id res chain seq x y z
N MET A 1 -9.91 -1.56 4.28
CA MET A 1 -11.01 -2.42 3.82
C MET A 1 -11.23 -2.11 2.34
N GLY A 2 -11.06 -3.09 1.46
CA GLY A 2 -11.05 -2.89 0.00
C GLY A 2 -11.24 -4.21 -0.76
N ALA A 3 -11.94 -5.16 -0.14
CA ALA A 3 -12.36 -6.39 -0.80
C ALA A 3 -13.65 -6.14 -1.59
N GLU A 4 -13.79 -6.81 -2.71
CA GLU A 4 -14.98 -6.78 -3.56
C GLU A 4 -15.80 -8.07 -3.35
N VAL A 5 -17.12 -7.93 -3.32
CA VAL A 5 -18.05 -9.07 -3.19
C VAL A 5 -18.55 -9.43 -4.59
N LEU A 6 -18.49 -10.72 -4.90
CA LEU A 6 -18.80 -11.30 -6.21
C LEU A 6 -19.80 -12.45 -6.05
N GLU A 7 -20.53 -12.75 -7.12
CA GLU A 7 -21.28 -14.00 -7.23
C GLU A 7 -20.31 -15.20 -7.26
N PRO A 8 -20.62 -16.34 -6.62
CA PRO A 8 -19.75 -17.52 -6.61
C PRO A 8 -19.30 -17.97 -8.01
N ALA A 9 -20.20 -17.89 -9.00
CA ALA A 9 -19.92 -18.26 -10.38
C ALA A 9 -18.86 -17.37 -11.07
N GLN A 10 -18.54 -16.22 -10.50
CA GLN A 10 -17.55 -15.26 -11.02
C GLN A 10 -16.21 -15.33 -10.29
N ALA A 11 -16.06 -16.26 -9.34
CA ALA A 11 -14.83 -16.41 -8.56
C ALA A 11 -13.64 -16.83 -9.44
N ALA A 12 -12.54 -16.09 -9.31
CA ALA A 12 -11.23 -16.46 -9.84
C ALA A 12 -10.47 -17.34 -8.83
N ALA A 13 -9.35 -17.92 -9.27
CA ALA A 13 -8.55 -18.85 -8.46
C ALA A 13 -8.05 -18.26 -7.12
N ASP A 14 -7.84 -16.95 -7.07
CA ASP A 14 -7.34 -16.25 -5.89
C ASP A 14 -8.47 -15.66 -5.01
N ASP A 15 -9.73 -15.85 -5.39
CA ASP A 15 -10.89 -15.37 -4.62
C ASP A 15 -11.27 -16.38 -3.52
N ILE A 16 -11.80 -15.86 -2.42
CA ILE A 16 -12.27 -16.68 -1.30
C ILE A 16 -13.77 -16.91 -1.46
N VAL A 17 -14.18 -18.14 -1.76
CA VAL A 17 -15.61 -18.53 -1.77
C VAL A 17 -16.06 -18.81 -0.35
N LEU A 18 -17.15 -18.15 0.08
CA LEU A 18 -17.80 -18.39 1.36
C LEU A 18 -19.03 -19.28 1.13
N SER A 19 -19.07 -20.42 1.84
CA SER A 19 -20.18 -21.35 1.81
C SER A 19 -20.94 -21.37 3.14
N TRP A 20 -22.25 -21.53 3.05
CA TRP A 20 -23.16 -21.71 4.18
C TRP A 20 -23.97 -22.99 3.95
N GLU A 21 -23.97 -23.89 4.93
CA GLU A 21 -24.66 -25.20 4.82
C GLU A 21 -24.27 -26.02 3.59
N GLY A 22 -23.06 -25.82 3.06
CA GLY A 22 -22.55 -26.51 1.88
C GLY A 22 -22.98 -25.89 0.54
N GLU A 23 -23.71 -24.78 0.56
CA GLU A 23 -24.03 -23.98 -0.62
C GLU A 23 -23.10 -22.76 -0.70
N ASP A 24 -22.53 -22.53 -1.87
CA ASP A 24 -21.69 -21.35 -2.12
C ASP A 24 -22.58 -20.11 -2.22
N VAL A 25 -22.40 -19.15 -1.30
CA VAL A 25 -23.29 -17.98 -1.18
C VAL A 25 -22.66 -16.75 -1.82
N LEU A 26 -21.35 -16.54 -1.64
CA LEU A 26 -20.65 -15.39 -2.21
C LEU A 26 -19.16 -15.66 -2.36
N ALA A 27 -18.49 -14.91 -3.23
CA ALA A 27 -17.03 -14.86 -3.33
C ALA A 27 -16.49 -13.49 -2.89
N VAL A 28 -15.33 -13.48 -2.25
CA VAL A 28 -14.62 -12.27 -1.82
C VAL A 28 -13.31 -12.18 -2.56
N ARG A 29 -13.16 -11.14 -3.38
CA ARG A 29 -11.88 -10.80 -3.99
C ARG A 29 -11.10 -9.89 -3.06
N LEU A 30 -9.96 -10.39 -2.59
CA LEU A 30 -9.03 -9.59 -1.81
C LEU A 30 -8.23 -8.66 -2.75
N PRO A 31 -7.99 -7.40 -2.35
CA PRO A 31 -7.16 -6.51 -3.15
C PRO A 31 -5.74 -7.08 -3.24
N GLN A 32 -5.14 -7.04 -4.43
CA GLN A 32 -3.74 -7.41 -4.58
C GLN A 32 -2.88 -6.46 -3.74
N LEU A 33 -1.75 -6.95 -3.25
CA LEU A 33 -0.87 -6.16 -2.38
C LEU A 33 -0.35 -4.89 -3.09
N SER A 34 -0.20 -4.92 -4.43
CA SER A 34 0.07 -3.74 -5.26
C SER A 34 -1.07 -2.72 -5.25
N ASP A 35 -2.31 -3.18 -5.48
CA ASP A 35 -3.50 -2.31 -5.43
C ASP A 35 -3.71 -1.72 -4.03
N SER A 36 -3.23 -2.42 -3.01
CA SER A 36 -3.25 -1.94 -1.63
C SER A 36 -2.29 -0.74 -1.44
N LEU A 37 -1.12 -0.73 -2.11
CA LEU A 37 -0.15 0.37 -2.01
C LEU A 37 -0.71 1.65 -2.64
N ASP A 38 -1.23 1.58 -3.86
CA ASP A 38 -1.80 2.74 -4.55
C ASP A 38 -2.98 3.33 -3.76
N ARG A 39 -3.81 2.48 -3.15
CA ARG A 39 -4.90 2.92 -2.27
C ARG A 39 -4.38 3.61 -1.01
N ILE A 40 -3.29 3.11 -0.42
CA ILE A 40 -2.66 3.75 0.75
C ILE A 40 -2.10 5.13 0.37
N LEU A 41 -1.42 5.24 -0.78
CA LEU A 41 -0.89 6.51 -1.28
C LEU A 41 -2.02 7.51 -1.56
N ALA A 42 -3.09 7.10 -2.24
CA ALA A 42 -4.25 7.95 -2.47
C ALA A 42 -4.94 8.39 -1.16
N ALA A 43 -4.97 7.52 -0.14
CA ALA A 43 -5.49 7.90 1.18
C ALA A 43 -4.59 8.92 1.90
N MET A 44 -3.27 8.82 1.71
CA MET A 44 -2.32 9.81 2.22
C MET A 44 -2.53 11.17 1.57
N GLU A 45 -2.70 11.24 0.24
CA GLU A 45 -2.97 12.48 -0.49
C GLU A 45 -4.24 13.17 0.03
N ARG A 46 -5.33 12.42 0.17
CA ARG A 46 -6.59 12.95 0.72
C ARG A 46 -6.41 13.49 2.14
N ARG A 47 -5.59 12.84 2.96
CA ARG A 47 -5.32 13.27 4.34
C ARG A 47 -4.48 14.55 4.39
N HIS A 48 -3.53 14.71 3.48
CA HIS A 48 -2.66 15.89 3.40
C HIS A 48 -3.29 17.05 2.61
N GLY A 49 -4.33 16.78 1.80
CA GLY A 49 -5.02 17.78 1.00
C GLY A 49 -4.23 18.29 -0.20
N MET A 50 -3.12 17.62 -0.55
CA MET A 50 -2.22 17.99 -1.64
C MET A 50 -1.49 16.74 -2.19
N PRO A 51 -0.94 16.80 -3.42
CA PRO A 51 -0.12 15.73 -3.96
C PRO A 51 1.07 15.40 -3.05
N LEU A 52 1.41 14.11 -2.89
CA LEU A 52 2.54 13.73 -2.03
C LEU A 52 3.88 14.31 -2.51
N ALA A 53 3.99 14.60 -3.81
CA ALA A 53 5.15 15.25 -4.41
C ALA A 53 5.39 16.68 -3.89
N GLU A 54 4.36 17.37 -3.40
CA GLU A 54 4.45 18.75 -2.90
C GLU A 54 4.74 18.83 -1.41
N LEU A 55 4.73 17.69 -0.70
CA LEU A 55 5.04 17.64 0.72
C LEU A 55 6.45 18.14 1.01
N ASP A 56 6.60 18.77 2.18
CA ASP A 56 7.93 19.12 2.67
C ASP A 56 8.78 17.85 2.93
N ARG A 57 10.09 18.05 3.01
CA ARG A 57 11.03 16.93 3.19
C ARG A 57 10.76 16.11 4.46
N LYS A 58 10.35 16.76 5.55
CA LYS A 58 10.13 16.09 6.84
C LYS A 58 8.89 15.20 6.75
N THR A 59 7.80 15.71 6.18
CA THR A 59 6.59 14.94 5.95
C THR A 59 6.82 13.80 4.95
N LYS A 60 7.60 14.01 3.89
CA LYS A 60 7.99 12.90 2.99
C LYS A 60 8.73 11.78 3.72
N GLN A 61 9.62 12.12 4.67
CA GLN A 61 10.28 11.12 5.50
C GLN A 61 9.27 10.38 6.38
N GLU A 62 8.36 11.07 7.05
CA GLU A 62 7.30 10.45 7.87
C GLU A 62 6.40 9.52 7.05
N VAL A 63 6.04 9.91 5.82
CA VAL A 63 5.27 9.08 4.89
C VAL A 63 6.03 7.80 4.55
N VAL A 64 7.33 7.87 4.23
CA VAL A 64 8.14 6.67 3.96
C VAL A 64 8.18 5.71 5.14
N ARG A 65 8.36 6.22 6.37
CA ARG A 65 8.34 5.38 7.60
C ARG A 65 7.02 4.66 7.78
N LEU A 66 5.93 5.39 7.55
CA LEU A 66 4.59 4.86 7.71
C LEU A 66 4.24 3.82 6.63
N LEU A 67 4.78 3.97 5.43
CA LEU A 67 4.68 2.99 4.35
C LEU A 67 5.52 1.74 4.67
N GLU A 68 6.73 1.89 5.21
CA GLU A 68 7.55 0.77 5.68
C GLU A 68 6.83 -0.06 6.74
N ALA A 69 6.27 0.61 7.77
CA ALA A 69 5.51 -0.05 8.83
C ALA A 69 4.26 -0.80 8.31
N ARG A 70 3.77 -0.46 7.12
CA ARG A 70 2.66 -1.15 6.44
C ARG A 70 3.12 -2.19 5.42
N GLY A 71 4.43 -2.47 5.32
CA GLY A 71 4.97 -3.46 4.39
C GLY A 71 4.98 -3.01 2.92
N ALA A 72 4.85 -1.71 2.65
CA ALA A 72 4.80 -1.17 1.29
C ALA A 72 6.02 -1.53 0.43
N PHE A 73 7.19 -1.74 1.06
CA PHE A 73 8.43 -2.06 0.37
C PHE A 73 8.65 -3.56 0.15
N SER A 74 7.78 -4.43 0.69
CA SER A 74 7.74 -5.86 0.36
C SER A 74 6.98 -6.13 -0.94
N VAL A 75 6.23 -5.15 -1.44
CA VAL A 75 5.48 -5.23 -2.69
C VAL A 75 6.43 -5.14 -3.88
N ARG A 76 6.18 -5.93 -4.92
CA ARG A 76 6.89 -5.81 -6.20
C ARG A 76 6.77 -4.37 -6.72
N HIS A 77 7.89 -3.76 -7.10
CA HIS A 77 7.99 -2.35 -7.50
C HIS A 77 7.65 -1.31 -6.40
N GLY A 78 7.46 -1.70 -5.13
CA GLY A 78 7.01 -0.77 -4.07
C GLY A 78 7.90 0.46 -3.91
N VAL A 79 9.23 0.32 -3.96
CA VAL A 79 10.16 1.46 -3.91
C VAL A 79 9.99 2.40 -5.11
N GLU A 80 9.76 1.86 -6.30
CA GLU A 80 9.56 2.63 -7.52
C GLU A 80 8.25 3.41 -7.49
N THR A 81 7.15 2.76 -7.08
CA THR A 81 5.84 3.37 -6.91
C THR A 81 5.87 4.51 -5.88
N VAL A 82 6.46 4.28 -4.71
CA VAL A 82 6.56 5.29 -3.65
C VAL A 82 7.45 6.46 -4.08
N ALA A 83 8.57 6.19 -4.75
CA ALA A 83 9.44 7.23 -5.28
C ALA A 83 8.71 8.13 -6.28
N GLY A 84 7.94 7.52 -7.20
CA GLY A 84 7.10 8.23 -8.17
C GLY A 84 6.08 9.14 -7.48
N ALA A 85 5.32 8.59 -6.52
CA ALA A 85 4.29 9.34 -5.80
C ALA A 85 4.86 10.52 -4.99
N LEU A 86 6.01 10.34 -4.34
CA LEU A 86 6.67 11.39 -3.55
C LEU A 86 7.46 12.39 -4.40
N GLY A 87 7.57 12.18 -5.71
CA GLY A 87 8.38 13.02 -6.60
C GLY A 87 9.87 13.03 -6.22
N VAL A 88 10.40 11.87 -5.81
CA VAL A 88 11.81 11.71 -5.42
C VAL A 88 12.45 10.53 -6.14
N SER A 89 13.78 10.41 -6.06
CA SER A 89 14.48 9.25 -6.63
C SER A 89 14.32 8.01 -5.73
N ARG A 90 14.47 6.81 -6.32
CA ARG A 90 14.57 5.55 -5.55
C ARG A 90 15.70 5.63 -4.51
N PHE A 91 16.83 6.24 -4.88
CA PHE A 91 17.94 6.52 -3.96
C PHE A 91 17.52 7.34 -2.74
N THR A 92 16.67 8.36 -2.94
CA THR A 92 16.14 9.18 -1.86
C THR A 92 15.24 8.37 -0.92
N VAL A 93 14.42 7.46 -1.45
CA VAL A 93 13.61 6.54 -0.62
C VAL A 93 14.51 5.66 0.24
N TYR A 94 15.54 5.03 -0.34
CA TYR A 94 16.52 4.25 0.44
C TYR A 94 17.24 5.09 1.50
N ASN A 95 17.54 6.37 1.22
CA ASN A 95 18.12 7.26 2.22
C ASN A 95 17.19 7.50 3.42
N TYR A 96 15.88 7.65 3.16
CA TYR A 96 14.89 7.84 4.22
C TYR A 96 14.73 6.58 5.08
N LEU A 97 14.74 5.39 4.47
CA LEU A 97 14.74 4.10 5.18
C LEU A 97 16.00 3.94 6.06
N ASN A 98 17.19 4.27 5.53
CA ASN A 98 18.44 4.12 6.28
C ASN A 98 18.57 5.09 7.46
N ARG A 99 17.97 6.29 7.38
CA ARG A 99 17.93 7.23 8.52
C ARG A 99 17.08 6.70 9.69
N GLU A 100 16.13 5.80 9.44
CA GLU A 100 15.30 5.20 10.48
C GLU A 100 16.07 4.14 11.28
N ASN A 101 16.83 3.27 10.61
CA ASN A 101 17.66 2.28 11.27
C ASN A 101 18.70 2.89 12.21
N ALA A 102 19.18 4.10 11.92
CA ALA A 102 20.07 4.83 12.82
C ALA A 102 19.37 5.39 14.07
N SER A 103 18.06 5.66 14.02
CA SER A 103 17.28 6.18 15.16
C SER A 103 16.64 5.08 16.04
N LYS A 104 16.47 3.85 15.53
CA LYS A 104 16.00 2.69 16.33
C LYS A 104 17.13 1.98 17.10
N ASN A 105 18.39 2.23 16.73
CA ASN A 105 19.58 1.63 17.34
C ASN A 105 20.35 2.61 18.25
N ALA A 106 19.74 3.74 18.61
CA ALA A 106 20.26 4.76 19.52
C ALA A 106 19.35 4.87 20.74
#